data_AF-A0A7S2DLE8-F1
#
_entry.id   AF-A0A7S2DLE8-F1
#
_cell.length_a   1.000
_cell.length_b   1.000
_cell.length_c   1.000
_cell.angle_alpha   90.00
_cell.angle_beta   90.00
_cell.angle_gamma   90.00
#
_symmetry.space_group_name_H-M   'P 1'
#
loop_
_entity.id
_entity.type
_entity.pdbx_description
1 polymer ?
#
loop_
_entity_poly.entity_id
_entity_poly.type
_entity_poly.pdbx_seq_one_letter_code
_entity_poly.pdbx_strand_id
1 'polypeptide(L)'
;RIRQAAAEETRDLDDWRLPTKELEVPYLGYDNSTKYANLPDDSLTREPQDGLSQCDRTLTNLGLLVTPLFESYFGYTIWGRRSGMVRVPLGGSTEENLLRPPGLEDSDYDAGGKVYGHINFLERRRLQVMYTVRNEGGHIWLYPNANTGVDMGNVKLPLTENKLLVVLPEVMAYSYKPRGENLLLQTWYVSPPFVADPKDARVVTLPDLHQGQRAMVMSMGYRFSGGGHGPDRGRALWLSGADGGVRVPSSRFDVDVYFHPEVHIAPMYVQHGGCLNDELMMGFDN
;
A
#
# COMPACT_ATOMS: atom_id res chain seq x y z
N ARG A 1 -19.07 22.49 -29.32
CA ARG A 1 -20.32 21.78 -28.99
C ARG A 1 -20.08 20.69 -27.94
N ILE A 2 -19.32 19.62 -28.23
CA ILE A 2 -19.04 18.52 -27.27
C ILE A 2 -18.48 19.01 -25.93
N ARG A 3 -17.46 19.87 -25.96
CA ARG A 3 -16.83 20.43 -24.74
C ARG A 3 -17.77 21.32 -23.91
N GLN A 4 -18.74 21.96 -24.56
CA GLN A 4 -19.75 22.76 -23.86
C GLN A 4 -20.78 21.85 -23.18
N ALA A 5 -21.25 20.82 -23.88
CA ALA A 5 -22.12 19.80 -23.30
C ALA A 5 -21.46 19.12 -22.10
N ALA A 6 -20.18 18.75 -22.20
CA ALA A 6 -19.41 18.20 -21.09
C ALA A 6 -19.37 19.14 -19.86
N ALA A 7 -19.25 20.45 -20.09
CA ALA A 7 -19.25 21.44 -19.01
C ALA A 7 -20.63 21.63 -18.37
N GLU A 8 -21.71 21.50 -19.15
CA GLU A 8 -23.09 21.51 -18.66
C GLU A 8 -23.38 20.26 -17.83
N GLU A 9 -23.08 19.07 -18.36
CA GLU A 9 -23.24 17.77 -17.69
C GLU A 9 -22.44 17.66 -16.38
N THR A 10 -21.27 18.30 -16.32
CA THR A 10 -20.47 18.33 -15.08
C THR A 10 -21.24 18.97 -13.93
N ARG A 11 -22.13 19.94 -14.19
CA ARG A 11 -22.93 20.60 -13.15
C ARG A 11 -23.98 19.67 -12.55
N ASP A 12 -24.37 18.63 -13.28
CA ASP A 12 -25.36 17.64 -12.85
C ASP A 12 -24.73 16.47 -12.07
N LEU A 13 -23.39 16.40 -11.98
CA LEU A 13 -22.70 15.41 -11.17
C LEU A 13 -22.86 15.73 -9.67
N ASP A 14 -23.23 14.71 -8.89
CA ASP A 14 -23.45 14.78 -7.45
C ASP A 14 -22.37 14.06 -6.63
N ASP A 15 -21.73 13.03 -7.20
CA ASP A 15 -20.71 12.20 -6.55
C ASP A 15 -19.30 12.83 -6.50
N TRP A 16 -19.23 14.05 -5.95
CA TRP A 16 -17.97 14.74 -5.72
C TRP A 16 -17.23 14.18 -4.51
N ARG A 17 -15.93 13.97 -4.64
CA ARG A 17 -15.08 13.38 -3.60
C ARG A 17 -13.74 14.09 -3.49
N LEU A 18 -13.11 13.88 -2.34
CA LEU A 18 -11.71 14.16 -2.09
C LEU A 18 -11.04 12.89 -1.54
N PRO A 19 -9.76 12.66 -1.84
CA PRO A 19 -9.02 11.59 -1.20
C PRO A 19 -8.69 11.99 0.26
N THR A 20 -8.41 10.99 1.09
CA THR A 20 -7.77 11.20 2.40
C THR A 20 -6.48 12.00 2.22
N LYS A 21 -6.17 12.91 3.13
CA LYS A 21 -5.15 13.96 2.91
C LYS A 21 -3.77 13.38 2.60
N GLU A 22 -3.45 12.28 3.28
CA GLU A 22 -2.22 11.49 3.18
C GLU A 22 -2.04 10.86 1.78
N LEU A 23 -3.14 10.57 1.10
CA LEU A 23 -3.15 9.92 -0.21
C LEU A 23 -3.38 10.91 -1.37
N GLU A 24 -3.52 12.21 -1.09
CA GLU A 24 -3.98 13.22 -2.05
C GLU A 24 -3.00 13.49 -3.18
N VAL A 25 -1.73 13.71 -2.84
CA VAL A 25 -0.71 14.22 -3.76
C VAL A 25 -0.57 13.36 -5.02
N PRO A 26 -0.55 12.01 -4.94
CA PRO A 26 -0.48 11.16 -6.13
C PRO A 26 -1.64 11.26 -7.12
N TYR A 27 -2.84 11.62 -6.65
CA TYR A 27 -4.04 11.73 -7.49
C TYR A 27 -4.28 13.15 -7.98
N LEU A 28 -4.08 14.15 -7.12
CA LEU A 28 -4.52 15.53 -7.38
C LEU A 28 -3.36 16.53 -7.50
N GLY A 29 -2.12 16.11 -7.19
CA GLY A 29 -0.94 16.97 -7.17
C GLY A 29 -0.78 17.74 -5.86
N TYR A 30 0.31 18.49 -5.76
CA TYR A 30 0.60 19.32 -4.59
C TYR A 30 -0.35 20.51 -4.47
N ASP A 31 -0.67 20.88 -3.23
CA ASP A 31 -1.55 21.98 -2.86
C ASP A 31 -2.87 21.97 -3.65
N ASN A 32 -3.52 20.80 -3.71
CA ASN A 32 -4.75 20.64 -4.46
C ASN A 32 -5.84 21.63 -3.99
N SER A 33 -6.49 22.28 -4.96
CA SER A 33 -7.63 23.19 -4.74
C SER A 33 -8.87 22.76 -5.54
N THR A 34 -8.97 21.46 -5.84
CA THR A 34 -10.01 20.89 -6.71
C THR A 34 -10.63 19.66 -6.06
N LYS A 35 -11.89 19.38 -6.40
CA LYS A 35 -12.59 18.12 -6.11
C LYS A 35 -12.69 17.29 -7.38
N TYR A 36 -12.98 16.00 -7.22
CA TYR A 36 -13.11 15.12 -8.38
C TYR A 36 -14.34 14.20 -8.30
N ALA A 37 -14.77 13.74 -9.47
CA ALA A 37 -15.74 12.66 -9.63
C ALA A 37 -15.18 11.66 -10.65
N ASN A 38 -15.42 10.37 -10.42
CA ASN A 38 -15.01 9.34 -11.38
C ASN A 38 -16.10 9.17 -12.43
N LEU A 39 -15.69 9.09 -13.69
CA LEU A 39 -16.54 8.65 -14.78
C LEU A 39 -16.64 7.13 -14.78
N PRO A 40 -17.74 6.57 -15.31
CA PRO A 40 -17.80 5.15 -15.64
C PRO A 40 -16.68 4.73 -16.58
N ASP A 41 -16.30 3.45 -16.54
CA ASP A 41 -15.31 2.92 -17.47
C ASP A 41 -15.76 3.11 -18.92
N ASP A 42 -14.86 3.63 -19.75
CA ASP A 42 -15.06 3.72 -21.20
C ASP A 42 -14.85 2.34 -21.84
N SER A 43 -15.70 2.02 -22.82
CA SER A 43 -15.61 0.79 -23.59
C SER A 43 -15.70 1.09 -25.07
N LEU A 44 -14.72 0.62 -25.85
CA LEU A 44 -14.69 0.81 -27.30
C LEU A 44 -15.91 0.20 -28.02
N THR A 45 -16.59 -0.75 -27.40
CA THR A 45 -17.81 -1.38 -27.94
C THR A 45 -19.08 -0.55 -27.74
N ARG A 46 -19.03 0.47 -26.87
CA ARG A 46 -20.15 1.36 -26.56
C ARG A 46 -19.91 2.73 -27.19
N GLU A 47 -20.91 3.25 -27.88
CA GLU A 47 -20.88 4.63 -28.38
C GLU A 47 -21.15 5.63 -27.24
N PRO A 48 -20.29 6.64 -27.03
CA PRO A 48 -20.48 7.62 -25.97
C PRO A 48 -21.70 8.51 -26.27
N GLN A 49 -22.65 8.57 -25.33
CA GLN A 49 -23.91 9.31 -25.52
C GLN A 49 -23.80 10.77 -25.07
N ASP A 50 -23.02 11.02 -24.02
CA ASP A 50 -22.84 12.34 -23.39
C ASP A 50 -21.49 12.99 -23.75
N GLY A 51 -21.38 14.29 -23.52
CA GLY A 51 -20.20 15.10 -23.83
C GLY A 51 -18.97 14.71 -23.02
N LEU A 52 -19.15 14.34 -21.73
CA LEU A 52 -18.07 13.85 -20.87
C LEU A 52 -17.50 12.52 -21.37
N SER A 53 -18.36 11.56 -21.71
CA SER A 53 -17.99 10.27 -22.29
C SER A 53 -17.28 10.43 -23.62
N GLN A 54 -17.67 11.39 -24.47
CA GLN A 54 -16.96 11.69 -25.72
C GLN A 54 -15.56 12.28 -25.46
N CYS A 55 -15.42 13.13 -24.45
CA CYS A 55 -14.11 13.63 -24.04
C CYS A 55 -13.24 12.52 -23.42
N ASP A 56 -13.80 11.62 -22.62
CA ASP A 56 -13.08 10.46 -22.06
C ASP A 56 -12.68 9.46 -23.15
N ARG A 57 -13.50 9.25 -24.19
CA ARG A 57 -13.13 8.47 -25.38
C ARG A 57 -11.90 9.03 -26.09
N THR A 58 -11.71 10.35 -26.07
CA THR A 58 -10.49 10.96 -26.62
C THR A 58 -9.24 10.51 -25.85
N LEU A 59 -9.35 10.36 -24.52
CA LEU A 59 -8.27 9.80 -23.70
C LEU A 59 -8.06 8.33 -24.04
N THR A 60 -9.11 7.51 -24.14
CA THR A 60 -8.97 6.10 -24.55
C THR A 60 -8.26 5.96 -25.90
N ASN A 61 -8.66 6.76 -26.90
CA ASN A 61 -8.05 6.75 -28.23
C ASN A 61 -6.57 7.14 -28.21
N LEU A 62 -6.19 8.16 -27.42
CA LEU A 62 -4.78 8.50 -27.21
C LEU A 62 -4.01 7.29 -26.65
N GLY A 63 -4.61 6.58 -25.70
CA GLY A 63 -4.04 5.37 -25.12
C GLY A 63 -3.71 4.31 -26.16
N LEU A 64 -4.65 4.03 -27.06
CA LEU A 64 -4.46 3.06 -28.15
C LEU A 64 -3.32 3.47 -29.09
N LEU A 65 -3.17 4.77 -29.35
CA LEU A 65 -2.14 5.29 -30.24
C LEU A 65 -0.74 5.26 -29.61
N VAL A 66 -0.62 5.56 -28.32
CA VAL A 66 0.69 5.67 -27.67
C VAL A 66 1.17 4.34 -27.08
N THR A 67 0.27 3.43 -26.70
CA THR A 67 0.62 2.13 -26.07
C THR A 67 1.70 1.34 -26.83
N PRO A 68 1.63 1.17 -28.17
CA PRO A 68 2.66 0.43 -28.92
C PRO A 68 4.05 1.08 -28.88
N LEU A 69 4.12 2.39 -28.61
CA LEU A 69 5.37 3.14 -28.52
C LEU A 69 5.99 3.03 -27.11
N PHE A 70 5.18 2.76 -26.08
CA PHE A 70 5.69 2.78 -24.71
C PHE A 70 6.74 1.69 -24.44
N GLU A 71 6.50 0.48 -24.93
CA GLU A 71 7.41 -0.64 -24.71
C GLU A 71 8.77 -0.39 -25.39
N SER A 72 8.77 0.16 -26.61
CA SER A 72 9.99 0.41 -27.37
C SER A 72 10.81 1.60 -26.86
N TYR A 73 10.17 2.66 -26.39
CA TYR A 73 10.88 3.88 -25.94
C TYR A 73 11.14 3.93 -24.44
N PHE A 74 10.27 3.32 -23.62
CA PHE A 74 10.34 3.43 -22.15
C PHE A 74 10.56 2.09 -21.46
N GLY A 75 10.50 0.97 -22.17
CA GLY A 75 10.83 -0.35 -21.62
C GLY A 75 9.76 -0.95 -20.70
N TYR A 76 8.53 -0.45 -20.75
CA TYR A 76 7.40 -1.02 -20.00
C TYR A 76 6.12 -1.10 -20.83
N THR A 77 5.33 -2.13 -20.54
CA THR A 77 4.03 -2.37 -21.18
C THR A 77 2.92 -1.66 -20.41
N ILE A 78 2.04 -0.96 -21.14
CA ILE A 78 0.78 -0.46 -20.60
C ILE A 78 -0.24 -1.59 -20.65
N TRP A 79 -0.81 -1.95 -19.49
CA TRP A 79 -1.83 -2.98 -19.38
C TRP A 79 -3.24 -2.43 -19.51
N GLY A 80 -3.46 -1.23 -19.00
CA GLY A 80 -4.79 -0.65 -19.00
C GLY A 80 -4.79 0.83 -18.64
N ARG A 81 -6.01 1.38 -18.63
CA ARG A 81 -6.30 2.77 -18.28
C ARG A 81 -7.23 2.78 -17.08
N ARG A 82 -7.01 3.71 -16.14
CA ARG A 82 -7.96 4.00 -15.06
C ARG A 82 -9.16 4.77 -15.62
N SER A 83 -10.32 4.64 -14.98
CA SER A 83 -11.50 5.43 -15.33
C SER A 83 -11.17 6.93 -15.37
N GLY A 84 -11.83 7.66 -16.28
CA GLY A 84 -11.67 9.10 -16.38
C GLY A 84 -12.06 9.78 -15.07
N MET A 85 -11.29 10.78 -14.67
CA MET A 85 -11.52 11.54 -13.46
C MET A 85 -11.81 12.98 -13.84
N VAL A 86 -13.04 13.44 -13.59
CA VAL A 86 -13.47 14.83 -13.75
C VAL A 86 -12.98 15.62 -12.56
N ARG A 87 -12.32 16.76 -12.80
CA ARG A 87 -11.86 17.68 -11.76
C ARG A 87 -12.42 19.08 -11.99
N VAL A 88 -12.91 19.68 -10.91
CA VAL A 88 -13.39 21.08 -10.87
C VAL A 88 -12.85 21.78 -9.62
N PRO A 89 -12.69 23.12 -9.63
CA PRO A 89 -12.30 23.87 -8.44
C PRO A 89 -13.25 23.65 -7.27
N LEU A 90 -12.69 23.66 -6.05
CA LEU A 90 -13.49 23.72 -4.82
C LEU A 90 -14.17 25.09 -4.72
N GLY A 91 -15.41 25.12 -4.22
CA GLY A 91 -16.17 26.33 -3.91
C GLY A 91 -15.70 27.04 -2.64
N GLY A 92 -14.80 26.44 -1.86
CA GLY A 92 -14.18 27.04 -0.67
C GLY A 92 -13.81 26.01 0.39
N SER A 93 -13.33 26.50 1.54
CA SER A 93 -12.90 25.66 2.68
C SER A 93 -14.05 24.87 3.31
N THR A 94 -15.28 25.42 3.29
CA THR A 94 -16.46 24.72 3.81
C THR A 94 -16.75 23.46 3.01
N GLU A 95 -16.72 23.55 1.68
CA GLU A 95 -16.92 22.39 0.81
C GLU A 95 -15.78 21.38 0.97
N GLU A 96 -14.53 21.87 1.09
CA GLU A 96 -13.39 21.00 1.35
C GLU A 96 -13.60 20.16 2.62
N ASN A 97 -13.98 20.79 3.73
CA ASN A 97 -14.20 20.09 5.00
C ASN A 97 -15.36 19.08 4.95
N LEU A 98 -16.38 19.33 4.13
CA LEU A 98 -17.51 18.41 3.96
C LEU A 98 -17.14 17.19 3.11
N LEU A 99 -16.34 17.40 2.06
CA LEU A 99 -15.94 16.34 1.13
C LEU A 99 -14.73 15.54 1.62
N ARG A 100 -13.95 16.08 2.58
CA ARG A 100 -12.73 15.47 3.08
C ARG A 100 -13.09 14.24 3.94
N PRO A 101 -12.63 13.04 3.56
CA PRO A 101 -12.77 11.87 4.41
C PRO A 101 -11.97 12.06 5.71
N PRO A 102 -12.32 11.33 6.80
CA PRO A 102 -11.45 11.26 7.96
C PRO A 102 -10.06 10.73 7.59
N GLY A 103 -9.09 10.94 8.49
CA GLY A 103 -7.74 10.39 8.35
C GLY A 103 -7.74 8.87 8.24
N LEU A 104 -6.58 8.30 7.92
CA LEU A 104 -6.44 6.84 7.81
C LEU A 104 -6.67 6.17 9.18
N GLU A 105 -7.46 5.09 9.18
CA GLU A 105 -7.66 4.23 10.33
C GLU A 105 -6.84 2.94 10.21
N ASP A 106 -6.65 2.18 11.30
CA ASP A 106 -5.86 0.93 11.29
C ASP A 106 -6.35 -0.07 10.24
N SER A 107 -7.67 -0.14 10.01
CA SER A 107 -8.29 -1.00 8.99
C SER A 107 -7.93 -0.60 7.54
N ASP A 108 -7.50 0.65 7.30
CA ASP A 108 -7.07 1.09 5.97
C ASP A 108 -5.69 0.51 5.58
N TYR A 109 -4.94 -0.04 6.54
CA TYR A 109 -3.65 -0.70 6.35
C TYR A 109 -3.76 -2.21 6.09
N ASP A 110 -4.94 -2.80 6.33
CA ASP A 110 -5.18 -4.22 6.09
C ASP A 110 -5.05 -4.59 4.60
N ALA A 111 -4.92 -5.89 4.32
CA ALA A 111 -4.87 -6.40 2.95
C ALA A 111 -6.17 -6.05 2.21
N GLY A 112 -6.06 -5.22 1.17
CA GLY A 112 -7.21 -4.68 0.43
C GLY A 112 -7.73 -3.32 0.94
N GLY A 113 -7.13 -2.79 2.01
CA GLY A 113 -7.39 -1.44 2.51
C GLY A 113 -6.90 -0.34 1.56
N LYS A 114 -7.26 0.91 1.88
CA LYS A 114 -6.95 2.08 1.03
C LYS A 114 -5.46 2.26 0.78
N VAL A 115 -4.62 1.98 1.80
CA VAL A 115 -3.17 2.14 1.71
C VAL A 115 -2.58 1.14 0.71
N TYR A 116 -3.00 -0.12 0.76
CA TYR A 116 -2.55 -1.13 -0.18
C TYR A 116 -2.94 -0.78 -1.63
N GLY A 117 -4.20 -0.38 -1.83
CA GLY A 117 -4.68 0.09 -3.14
C GLY A 117 -3.90 1.30 -3.66
N HIS A 118 -3.52 2.21 -2.76
CA HIS A 118 -2.72 3.38 -3.07
C HIS A 118 -1.29 3.04 -3.48
N ILE A 119 -0.60 2.18 -2.72
CA ILE A 119 0.75 1.71 -3.05
C ILE A 119 0.75 1.00 -4.42
N ASN A 120 -0.21 0.10 -4.63
CA ASN A 120 -0.36 -0.58 -5.93
C ASN A 120 -0.61 0.41 -7.08
N PHE A 121 -1.37 1.48 -6.85
CA PHE A 121 -1.55 2.54 -7.84
C PHE A 121 -0.24 3.30 -8.11
N LEU A 122 0.50 3.67 -7.05
CA LEU A 122 1.78 4.36 -7.15
C LEU A 122 2.81 3.58 -7.95
N GLU A 123 2.90 2.27 -7.71
CA GLU A 123 3.83 1.39 -8.41
C GLU A 123 3.45 1.15 -9.86
N ARG A 124 2.15 1.17 -10.19
CA ARG A 124 1.66 0.83 -11.53
C ARG A 124 1.48 2.01 -12.46
N ARG A 125 1.29 3.23 -11.95
CA ARG A 125 1.06 4.41 -12.81
C ARG A 125 2.32 4.70 -13.64
N ARG A 126 2.20 4.68 -14.96
CA ARG A 126 3.31 4.95 -15.89
C ARG A 126 3.14 6.25 -16.64
N LEU A 127 1.90 6.57 -17.01
CA LEU A 127 1.57 7.79 -17.75
C LEU A 127 0.36 8.46 -17.12
N GLN A 128 0.44 9.77 -16.92
CA GLN A 128 -0.69 10.60 -16.54
C GLN A 128 -1.06 11.49 -17.72
N VAL A 129 -2.35 11.58 -18.01
CA VAL A 129 -2.87 12.47 -19.05
C VAL A 129 -3.93 13.38 -18.45
N MET A 130 -3.80 14.67 -18.71
CA MET A 130 -4.73 15.71 -18.31
C MET A 130 -5.27 16.41 -19.57
N TYR A 131 -6.58 16.39 -19.76
CA TYR A 131 -7.28 17.06 -20.85
C TYR A 131 -8.07 18.26 -20.32
N THR A 132 -7.63 19.46 -20.68
CA THR A 132 -8.27 20.70 -20.26
C THR A 132 -9.47 20.99 -21.16
N VAL A 133 -10.67 20.55 -20.77
CA VAL A 133 -11.89 20.66 -21.58
C VAL A 133 -12.37 22.10 -21.64
N ARG A 134 -12.44 22.77 -20.48
CA ARG A 134 -12.85 24.17 -20.31
C ARG A 134 -11.98 24.85 -19.25
N ASN A 135 -11.60 26.10 -19.48
CA ASN A 135 -10.62 26.79 -18.65
C ASN A 135 -10.72 28.32 -18.78
N GLU A 136 -10.87 29.00 -17.64
CA GLU A 136 -10.78 30.47 -17.54
C GLU A 136 -9.37 30.98 -17.14
N GLY A 137 -8.39 30.08 -17.12
CA GLY A 137 -6.98 30.36 -16.86
C GLY A 137 -6.41 29.62 -15.66
N GLY A 138 -5.26 30.09 -15.17
CA GLY A 138 -4.47 29.42 -14.14
C GLY A 138 -3.21 28.78 -14.71
N HIS A 139 -2.60 27.86 -13.98
CA HIS A 139 -1.34 27.25 -14.38
C HIS A 139 -1.15 25.84 -13.79
N ILE A 140 -0.31 25.05 -14.45
CA ILE A 140 0.25 23.80 -13.92
C ILE A 140 1.74 24.02 -13.70
N TRP A 141 2.20 23.70 -12.49
CA TRP A 141 3.62 23.55 -12.21
C TRP A 141 4.02 22.10 -12.35
N LEU A 142 5.14 21.84 -13.01
CA LEU A 142 5.80 20.54 -13.06
C LEU A 142 7.10 20.65 -12.26
N TYR A 143 7.29 19.71 -11.35
CA TYR A 143 8.44 19.61 -10.47
C TYR A 143 9.19 18.32 -10.78
N PRO A 144 10.47 18.36 -11.13
CA PRO A 144 11.25 17.16 -11.35
C PRO A 144 11.39 16.37 -10.06
N ASN A 145 11.27 15.06 -10.17
CA ASN A 145 11.48 14.16 -9.07
C ASN A 145 12.99 14.02 -8.82
N ALA A 146 13.43 14.31 -7.60
CA ALA A 146 14.86 14.30 -7.21
C ALA A 146 15.53 12.94 -7.48
N ASN A 147 14.75 11.85 -7.46
CA ASN A 147 15.26 10.49 -7.64
C ASN A 147 15.64 10.15 -9.09
N THR A 148 15.31 11.01 -10.05
CA THR A 148 15.59 10.73 -11.48
C THR A 148 17.04 10.96 -11.86
N GLY A 149 17.80 11.70 -11.03
CA GLY A 149 19.18 12.08 -11.34
C GLY A 149 19.32 13.04 -12.53
N VAL A 150 18.21 13.54 -13.07
CA VAL A 150 18.24 14.52 -14.17
C VAL A 150 18.05 15.92 -13.58
N ASP A 151 19.03 16.79 -13.85
CA ASP A 151 18.93 18.20 -13.50
C ASP A 151 17.94 18.89 -14.45
N MET A 152 16.67 18.93 -14.03
CA MET A 152 15.62 19.66 -14.71
C MET A 152 15.14 20.79 -13.79
N GLY A 153 14.83 21.95 -14.39
CA GLY A 153 14.18 23.04 -13.66
C GLY A 153 12.67 22.83 -13.53
N ASN A 154 12.07 23.53 -12.57
CA ASN A 154 10.61 23.60 -12.46
C ASN A 154 10.01 24.26 -13.71
N VAL A 155 8.95 23.69 -14.26
CA VAL A 155 8.28 24.22 -15.46
C VAL A 155 6.90 24.75 -15.11
N LYS A 156 6.60 25.99 -15.50
CA LYS A 156 5.27 26.58 -15.38
C LYS A 156 4.58 26.58 -16.73
N LEU A 157 3.45 25.89 -16.82
CA LEU A 157 2.63 25.85 -18.02
C LEU A 157 1.34 26.64 -17.80
N PRO A 158 0.99 27.60 -18.67
CA PRO A 158 -0.31 28.25 -18.61
C PRO A 158 -1.39 27.23 -18.96
N LEU A 159 -2.50 27.29 -18.23
CA LEU A 159 -3.67 26.51 -18.61
C LEU A 159 -4.34 27.16 -19.81
N THR A 160 -4.66 26.33 -20.79
CA THR A 160 -5.40 26.75 -21.99
C THR A 160 -6.38 25.65 -22.37
N GLU A 161 -7.55 26.04 -22.84
CA GLU A 161 -8.56 25.10 -23.31
C GLU A 161 -8.07 24.22 -24.46
N ASN A 162 -8.65 23.03 -24.55
CA ASN A 162 -8.40 22.05 -25.60
C ASN A 162 -6.94 21.59 -25.68
N LYS A 163 -6.24 21.55 -24.55
CA LYS A 163 -4.89 20.99 -24.48
C LYS A 163 -4.88 19.70 -23.70
N LEU A 164 -4.09 18.77 -24.24
CA LEU A 164 -3.67 17.56 -23.56
C LEU A 164 -2.27 17.80 -23.01
N LEU A 165 -2.12 17.56 -21.70
CA LEU A 165 -0.84 17.49 -21.04
C LEU A 165 -0.57 16.03 -20.70
N VAL A 166 0.57 15.52 -21.14
CA VAL A 166 1.03 14.16 -20.88
C VAL A 166 2.26 14.25 -19.99
N VAL A 167 2.21 13.60 -18.84
CA VAL A 167 3.26 13.65 -17.81
C VAL A 167 3.65 12.23 -17.41
N LEU A 168 4.95 12.00 -17.24
CA LEU A 168 5.49 10.78 -16.65
C LEU A 168 5.56 10.98 -15.13
N PRO A 169 4.70 10.34 -14.32
CA PRO A 169 4.63 10.58 -12.87
C PRO A 169 5.89 10.17 -12.12
N GLU A 170 6.71 9.29 -12.71
CA GLU A 170 8.00 8.89 -12.16
C GLU A 170 9.04 10.01 -12.27
N VAL A 171 8.94 10.83 -13.33
CA VAL A 171 9.90 11.88 -13.65
C VAL A 171 9.48 13.23 -13.07
N MET A 172 8.18 13.53 -13.13
CA MET A 172 7.64 14.83 -12.78
C MET A 172 6.44 14.67 -11.85
N ALA A 173 6.47 15.40 -10.74
CA ALA A 173 5.28 15.71 -9.95
C ALA A 173 4.64 17.00 -10.46
N TYR A 174 3.43 17.31 -10.02
CA TYR A 174 2.73 18.52 -10.48
C TYR A 174 1.92 19.21 -9.38
N SER A 175 1.63 20.48 -9.60
CA SER A 175 0.58 21.23 -8.89
C SER A 175 -0.35 21.88 -9.91
N TYR A 176 -1.66 21.73 -9.71
CA TYR A 176 -2.69 22.27 -10.59
C TYR A 176 -3.42 23.41 -9.88
N LYS A 177 -3.28 24.64 -10.41
CA LYS A 177 -3.87 25.86 -9.85
C LYS A 177 -4.80 26.53 -10.87
N PRO A 178 -6.04 26.02 -11.02
CA PRO A 178 -7.04 26.62 -11.90
C PRO A 178 -7.49 28.00 -11.38
N ARG A 179 -7.94 28.87 -12.28
CA ARG A 179 -8.59 30.14 -11.96
C ARG A 179 -9.96 30.21 -12.64
N GLY A 180 -11.01 30.54 -11.89
CA GLY A 180 -12.38 30.65 -12.42
C GLY A 180 -13.04 29.29 -12.68
N GLU A 181 -14.03 29.24 -13.57
CA GLU A 181 -14.65 27.98 -14.00
C GLU A 181 -13.64 27.11 -14.77
N ASN A 182 -13.45 25.87 -14.30
CA ASN A 182 -12.50 24.94 -14.87
C ASN A 182 -13.04 23.51 -14.89
N LEU A 183 -12.79 22.83 -16.00
CA LEU A 183 -13.09 21.42 -16.20
C LEU A 183 -11.87 20.71 -16.77
N LEU A 184 -11.27 19.85 -15.95
CA LEU A 184 -10.13 19.03 -16.32
C LEU A 184 -10.55 17.56 -16.27
N LEU A 185 -10.33 16.82 -17.34
CA LEU A 185 -10.40 15.37 -17.34
C LEU A 185 -9.00 14.80 -17.13
N GLN A 186 -8.87 13.83 -16.25
CA GLN A 186 -7.59 13.24 -15.90
C GLN A 186 -7.69 11.72 -15.91
N THR A 187 -6.66 11.05 -16.41
CA THR A 187 -6.58 9.58 -16.37
C THR A 187 -5.13 9.13 -16.23
N TRP A 188 -4.94 7.86 -15.91
CA TRP A 188 -3.64 7.22 -15.84
C TRP A 188 -3.64 5.94 -16.65
N TYR A 189 -2.54 5.72 -17.35
CA TYR A 189 -2.19 4.42 -17.91
C TYR A 189 -1.30 3.69 -16.94
N VAL A 190 -1.66 2.44 -16.69
CA VAL A 190 -1.06 1.62 -15.67
C VAL A 190 -0.39 0.41 -16.28
N SER A 191 0.74 0.02 -15.72
CA SER A 191 1.37 -1.26 -16.01
C SER A 191 0.50 -2.42 -15.49
N PRO A 192 0.79 -3.67 -15.87
CA PRO A 192 0.17 -4.84 -15.24
C PRO A 192 0.30 -4.75 -13.71
N PRO A 193 -0.66 -5.32 -12.95
CA PRO A 193 -0.46 -5.47 -11.52
C PRO A 193 0.87 -6.20 -11.27
N PHE A 194 1.56 -5.82 -10.19
CA PHE A 194 2.71 -6.59 -9.71
C PHE A 194 2.20 -7.93 -9.18
N VAL A 195 1.83 -8.83 -10.09
CA VAL A 195 1.85 -10.24 -9.83
C VAL A 195 3.30 -10.60 -10.06
N ALA A 196 4.03 -10.90 -9.00
CA ALA A 196 5.37 -11.40 -9.14
C ALA A 196 5.30 -12.61 -10.09
N ASP A 197 5.86 -12.49 -11.30
CA ASP A 197 5.88 -13.60 -12.24
C ASP A 197 6.74 -14.67 -11.59
N PRO A 198 6.17 -15.83 -11.19
CA PRO A 198 6.95 -16.87 -10.54
C PRO A 198 8.04 -17.44 -11.46
N LYS A 199 8.02 -17.08 -12.76
CA LYS A 199 9.04 -17.44 -13.75
C LYS A 199 10.14 -16.39 -13.91
N ASP A 200 10.00 -15.17 -13.36
CA ASP A 200 11.08 -14.18 -13.36
C ASP A 200 12.15 -14.60 -12.34
N ALA A 201 13.39 -14.79 -12.80
CA ALA A 201 14.50 -15.27 -11.97
C ALA A 201 14.86 -14.32 -10.80
N ARG A 202 14.34 -13.10 -10.79
CA ARG A 202 14.51 -12.13 -9.69
C ARG A 202 13.45 -12.27 -8.61
N VAL A 203 12.38 -13.01 -8.87
CA VAL A 203 11.30 -13.27 -7.91
C VAL A 203 11.66 -14.50 -7.09
N VAL A 204 11.96 -14.29 -5.82
CA VAL A 204 12.09 -15.39 -4.86
C VAL A 204 10.68 -15.83 -4.46
N THR A 205 10.20 -16.92 -5.06
CA THR A 205 9.01 -17.62 -4.57
C THR A 205 9.33 -18.17 -3.19
N LEU A 206 8.73 -17.55 -2.18
CA LEU A 206 8.77 -18.09 -0.83
C LEU A 206 7.98 -19.41 -0.82
N PRO A 207 8.49 -20.48 -0.18
CA PRO A 207 7.76 -21.74 -0.04
C PRO A 207 6.34 -21.48 0.49
N ASP A 208 5.34 -22.28 0.10
CA ASP A 208 3.93 -22.02 0.46
C ASP A 208 3.70 -21.83 1.96
N LEU A 209 4.53 -22.47 2.81
CA LEU A 209 4.52 -22.30 4.27
C LEU A 209 4.83 -20.86 4.76
N HIS A 210 5.42 -20.03 3.90
CA HIS A 210 5.93 -18.68 4.18
C HIS A 210 5.04 -17.58 3.58
N GLN A 211 3.95 -17.96 2.91
CA GLN A 211 2.94 -17.07 2.36
C GLN A 211 1.81 -16.86 3.40
N GLY A 212 1.23 -15.66 3.47
CA GLY A 212 0.16 -15.31 4.41
C GLY A 212 0.59 -14.43 5.58
N GLN A 213 -0.35 -14.14 6.49
CA GLN A 213 -0.14 -13.28 7.65
C GLN A 213 0.88 -13.91 8.59
N ARG A 214 1.91 -13.14 8.96
CA ARG A 214 3.01 -13.61 9.81
C ARG A 214 2.77 -13.20 11.25
N ALA A 215 2.79 -14.17 12.15
CA ALA A 215 2.97 -13.89 13.56
C ALA A 215 4.47 -13.61 13.79
N MET A 216 4.82 -12.38 14.14
CA MET A 216 6.16 -12.07 14.58
C MET A 216 6.29 -12.40 16.06
N VAL A 217 7.24 -13.29 16.40
CA VAL A 217 7.61 -13.56 17.78
C VAL A 217 8.50 -12.40 18.25
N MET A 218 7.88 -11.41 18.89
CA MET A 218 8.59 -10.21 19.34
C MET A 218 9.42 -10.44 20.61
N SER A 219 9.03 -11.43 21.41
CA SER A 219 9.79 -11.84 22.60
C SER A 219 9.46 -13.28 23.01
N MET A 220 10.37 -13.92 23.73
CA MET A 220 10.17 -15.21 24.38
C MET A 220 10.76 -15.17 25.79
N GLY A 221 10.00 -15.66 26.77
CA GLY A 221 10.46 -15.91 28.12
C GLY A 221 10.22 -17.37 28.48
N TYR A 222 11.20 -18.02 29.09
CA TYR A 222 11.10 -19.42 29.49
C TYR A 222 12.04 -19.75 30.66
N ARG A 223 11.74 -20.86 31.33
CA ARG A 223 12.56 -21.48 32.39
C ARG A 223 12.61 -22.99 32.13
N PHE A 224 13.80 -23.54 31.97
CA PHE A 224 14.07 -24.97 31.81
C PHE A 224 14.95 -25.51 32.95
N SER A 225 15.00 -26.83 33.09
CA SER A 225 15.94 -27.50 33.99
C SER A 225 17.39 -27.26 33.57
N GLY A 226 18.35 -27.58 34.44
CA GLY A 226 19.77 -27.27 34.20
C GLY A 226 20.11 -25.78 34.23
N GLY A 227 19.21 -24.91 34.73
CA GLY A 227 19.44 -23.47 34.81
C GLY A 227 19.22 -22.71 33.50
N GLY A 228 18.58 -23.33 32.50
CA GLY A 228 18.26 -22.70 31.21
C GLY A 228 17.10 -21.72 31.32
N HIS A 229 17.32 -20.52 31.86
CA HIS A 229 16.29 -19.49 31.97
C HIS A 229 16.62 -18.23 31.18
N GLY A 230 15.64 -17.75 30.42
CA GLY A 230 15.82 -16.68 29.45
C GLY A 230 16.66 -17.09 28.23
N PRO A 231 16.72 -16.20 27.22
CA PRO A 231 17.31 -16.51 25.91
C PRO A 231 18.77 -16.93 25.99
N ASP A 232 19.59 -16.24 26.79
CA ASP A 232 21.04 -16.46 26.81
C ASP A 232 21.43 -17.74 27.54
N ARG A 233 20.87 -18.00 28.72
CA ARG A 233 21.21 -19.20 29.50
C ARG A 233 20.63 -20.47 28.89
N GLY A 234 19.42 -20.40 28.33
CA GLY A 234 18.85 -21.51 27.55
C GLY A 234 19.74 -21.85 26.35
N ARG A 235 20.18 -20.85 25.59
CA ARG A 235 21.10 -21.04 24.47
C ARG A 235 22.42 -21.67 24.91
N ALA A 236 23.01 -21.20 26.01
CA ALA A 236 24.25 -21.77 26.54
C ALA A 236 24.07 -23.25 26.92
N LEU A 237 22.97 -23.58 27.60
CA LEU A 237 22.63 -24.96 27.96
C LEU A 237 22.57 -25.86 26.71
N TRP A 238 21.79 -25.47 25.68
CA TRP A 238 21.63 -26.28 24.47
C TRP A 238 22.90 -26.38 23.64
N LEU A 239 23.68 -25.30 23.50
CA LEU A 239 24.93 -25.31 22.76
C LEU A 239 26.02 -26.15 23.44
N SER A 240 26.01 -26.20 24.78
CA SER A 240 26.94 -27.04 25.53
C SER A 240 26.55 -28.52 25.55
N GLY A 241 25.34 -28.87 25.11
CA GLY A 241 24.82 -30.24 25.21
C GLY A 241 24.69 -30.73 26.66
N ALA A 242 24.54 -29.81 27.62
CA ALA A 242 24.50 -30.15 29.03
C ALA A 242 23.19 -30.89 29.40
N ASP A 243 23.33 -31.93 30.22
CA ASP A 243 22.21 -32.67 30.79
C ASP A 243 21.58 -31.87 31.93
N GLY A 244 20.28 -31.59 31.82
CA GLY A 244 19.50 -30.89 32.84
C GLY A 244 18.86 -31.82 33.88
N GLY A 245 19.14 -33.11 33.82
CA GLY A 245 18.68 -34.11 34.79
C GLY A 245 19.31 -33.91 36.16
N VAL A 246 18.47 -33.74 37.17
CA VAL A 246 18.88 -33.67 38.58
C VAL A 246 18.10 -34.71 39.38
N ARG A 247 18.62 -35.12 40.53
CA ARG A 247 17.82 -35.92 41.47
C ARG A 247 16.64 -35.06 41.92
N VAL A 248 15.45 -35.67 42.05
CA VAL A 248 14.26 -34.96 42.51
C VAL A 248 14.57 -34.26 43.83
N PRO A 249 14.44 -32.92 43.92
CA PRO A 249 14.76 -32.20 45.15
C PRO A 249 13.87 -32.66 46.31
N SER A 250 14.45 -32.89 47.48
CA SER A 250 13.71 -33.29 48.69
C SER A 250 12.69 -32.24 49.14
N SER A 251 12.89 -30.98 48.74
CA SER A 251 11.95 -29.87 48.90
C SER A 251 10.63 -30.05 48.12
N ARG A 252 10.60 -30.95 47.13
CA ARG A 252 9.38 -31.34 46.41
C ARG A 252 8.69 -32.48 47.14
N PHE A 253 9.41 -33.57 47.37
CA PHE A 253 9.01 -34.71 48.18
C PHE A 253 10.23 -35.60 48.44
N ASP A 254 10.14 -36.45 49.46
CA ASP A 254 11.18 -37.43 49.74
C ASP A 254 11.11 -38.59 48.73
N VAL A 255 11.98 -38.55 47.73
CA VAL A 255 12.03 -39.55 46.67
C VAL A 255 12.40 -40.94 47.19
N ASP A 256 13.10 -41.03 48.32
CA ASP A 256 13.59 -42.30 48.85
C ASP A 256 12.48 -43.18 49.44
N VAL A 257 11.33 -42.57 49.75
CA VAL A 257 10.11 -43.29 50.18
C VAL A 257 9.44 -44.01 49.00
N TYR A 258 9.59 -43.48 47.79
CA TYR A 258 8.86 -43.92 46.59
C TYR A 258 9.74 -44.64 45.58
N PHE A 259 11.06 -44.53 45.70
CA PHE A 259 12.02 -45.09 44.78
C PHE A 259 12.46 -46.51 45.16
N HIS A 260 12.40 -47.42 44.20
CA HIS A 260 13.09 -48.69 44.27
C HIS A 260 13.60 -49.08 42.87
N PRO A 261 14.85 -49.55 42.71
CA PRO A 261 15.39 -49.88 41.39
C PRO A 261 14.61 -50.99 40.67
N GLU A 262 13.91 -51.84 41.43
CA GLU A 262 12.99 -52.85 40.89
C GLU A 262 11.56 -52.31 40.75
N VAL A 263 11.06 -52.34 39.53
CA VAL A 263 9.76 -51.76 39.10
C VAL A 263 8.54 -52.29 39.88
N HIS A 264 8.64 -53.47 40.50
CA HIS A 264 7.52 -54.11 41.19
C HIS A 264 7.45 -53.84 42.69
N ILE A 265 8.50 -53.23 43.28
CA ILE A 265 8.59 -53.04 44.74
C ILE A 265 8.08 -51.66 45.16
N ALA A 266 8.30 -50.64 44.33
CA ALA A 266 7.91 -49.27 44.64
C ALA A 266 7.31 -48.57 43.41
N PRO A 267 6.54 -47.49 43.60
CA PRO A 267 5.87 -46.80 42.50
C PRO A 267 6.82 -46.10 41.52
N MET A 268 8.08 -45.85 41.90
CA MET A 268 9.07 -45.21 41.04
C MET A 268 10.35 -46.05 40.95
N TYR A 269 10.86 -46.24 39.73
CA TYR A 269 12.17 -46.85 39.46
C TYR A 269 13.20 -45.83 38.93
N VAL A 270 12.83 -44.54 38.91
CA VAL A 270 13.67 -43.41 38.50
C VAL A 270 13.61 -42.34 39.58
N GLN A 271 14.77 -41.79 39.96
CA GLN A 271 14.89 -40.73 40.96
C GLN A 271 15.46 -39.41 40.40
N HIS A 272 15.71 -39.36 39.09
CA HIS A 272 16.22 -38.18 38.39
C HIS A 272 15.17 -37.65 37.39
N GLY A 273 15.14 -36.33 37.21
CA GLY A 273 14.27 -35.68 36.24
C GLY A 273 14.70 -34.25 35.94
N GLY A 274 14.06 -33.63 34.95
CA GLY A 274 14.25 -32.21 34.67
C GLY A 274 13.49 -31.35 35.67
N CYS A 275 14.16 -30.88 36.72
CA CYS A 275 13.55 -30.00 37.71
C CYS A 275 14.03 -28.55 37.55
N LEU A 276 13.13 -27.59 37.75
CA LEU A 276 13.51 -26.19 37.94
C LEU A 276 14.17 -26.01 39.30
N ASN A 277 15.08 -25.04 39.38
CA ASN A 277 15.66 -24.60 40.65
C ASN A 277 14.55 -24.17 41.62
N ASP A 278 14.65 -24.58 42.88
CA ASP A 278 13.69 -24.29 43.95
C ASP A 278 13.46 -22.79 44.13
N GLU A 279 14.49 -21.96 44.04
CA GLU A 279 14.35 -20.51 44.12
C GLU A 279 13.46 -19.96 43.00
N LEU A 280 13.58 -20.49 41.78
CA LEU A 280 12.78 -20.07 40.64
C LEU A 280 11.36 -20.64 40.64
N MET A 281 11.16 -21.80 41.27
CA MET A 281 9.86 -22.46 41.34
C MET A 281 9.01 -21.93 42.49
N MET A 282 9.65 -21.66 43.64
CA MET A 282 8.97 -21.16 44.84
C MET A 282 8.95 -19.62 44.91
N GLY A 283 9.90 -18.96 44.23
CA GLY A 283 9.99 -17.50 44.19
C GLY A 283 8.96 -16.86 43.28
N PHE A 284 8.15 -15.98 43.85
CA PHE A 284 7.23 -15.10 43.13
C PHE A 284 7.32 -13.70 43.74
N ASP A 285 7.48 -12.70 42.89
CA ASP A 285 7.51 -11.29 43.29
C ASP A 285 6.05 -10.79 43.34
N ASN A 286 5.53 -10.57 44.55
CA ASN A 286 4.14 -10.17 44.82
C ASN A 286 4.01 -8.65 44.93
#